data_AF-A0A351J5N0-F1
#
_entry.id   AF-A0A351J5N0-F1
#
_cell.length_a   1.000
_cell.length_b   1.000
_cell.length_c   1.000
_cell.angle_alpha   90.00
_cell.angle_beta   90.00
_cell.angle_gamma   90.00
#
_symmetry.space_group_name_H-M   'P 1'
#
loop_
_entity.id
_entity.type
_entity.pdbx_description
1 polymer ?
#
loop_
_entity_poly.entity_id
_entity_poly.type
_entity_poly.pdbx_seq_one_letter_code
_entity_poly.pdbx_strand_id
1 'polypeptide(L)'
;SGPILNIRHPQWTAEKPRQDIPIMIFTMAQWEALQSEKFHIGAAPMGPKELGRNSKYVFALPARYNYAFPEGFEEVDAILESGALKAY
;
A
#
# COMPACT_ATOMS: atom_id res chain seq x y z
N SER A 1 3.57 -12.05 -7.50
CA SER A 1 3.61 -10.84 -6.65
C SER A 1 4.31 -9.74 -7.42
N GLY A 2 3.78 -8.52 -7.40
CA GLY A 2 4.43 -7.34 -7.98
C GLY A 2 5.42 -6.71 -7.01
N PRO A 3 6.20 -5.71 -7.46
CA PRO A 3 7.07 -4.95 -6.57
C PRO A 3 6.26 -4.18 -5.51
N ILE A 4 6.77 -4.19 -4.28
CA ILE A 4 6.26 -3.40 -3.16
C ILE A 4 7.40 -2.50 -2.68
N LEU A 5 7.14 -1.20 -2.62
CA LEU A 5 8.02 -0.22 -2.02
C LEU A 5 7.55 0.03 -0.59
N ASN A 6 8.44 -0.15 0.38
CA ASN A 6 8.14 0.17 1.78
C ASN A 6 8.80 1.50 2.15
N ILE A 7 8.00 2.50 2.53
CA ILE A 7 8.50 3.71 3.18
C ILE A 7 8.59 3.39 4.67
N ARG A 8 9.83 3.35 5.17
CA ARG A 8 10.13 2.91 6.53
C ARG A 8 10.30 4.09 7.46
N HIS A 9 9.74 3.99 8.66
CA HIS A 9 9.94 4.98 9.71
C HIS A 9 11.44 5.04 10.09
N PRO A 10 12.06 6.23 10.27
CA PRO A 10 13.49 6.34 10.55
C PRO A 10 13.96 5.60 11.82
N GLN A 11 13.07 5.46 12.80
CA GLN A 11 13.33 4.74 14.06
C GLN A 11 12.99 3.23 14.00
N TRP A 12 12.65 2.69 12.83
CA TRP A 12 12.36 1.26 12.67
C TRP A 12 13.63 0.42 12.92
N THR A 13 13.51 -0.67 13.69
CA THR A 13 14.55 -1.72 13.79
C THR A 13 13.94 -3.12 13.70
N ALA A 14 14.79 -4.15 13.55
CA ALA A 14 14.32 -5.53 13.49
C ALA A 14 13.75 -6.02 14.83
N GLU A 15 14.30 -5.52 15.94
CA GLU A 15 13.88 -5.83 17.31
C GLU A 15 12.62 -5.07 17.70
N LYS A 16 12.45 -3.87 17.14
CA LYS A 16 11.30 -2.98 17.40
C LYS A 16 10.74 -2.47 16.07
N PRO A 17 10.01 -3.32 15.33
CA PRO A 17 9.47 -2.95 14.04
C PRO A 17 8.33 -1.94 14.23
N ARG A 18 8.39 -0.86 13.45
CA ARG A 18 7.28 0.10 13.29
C ARG A 18 6.51 -0.18 12.01
N GLN A 19 5.29 0.35 11.89
CA GLN A 19 4.50 0.25 10.67
C GLN A 19 5.25 0.92 9.50
N ASP A 20 5.59 0.13 8.49
CA ASP A 20 6.00 0.67 7.19
C ASP A 20 4.75 1.17 6.43
N ILE A 21 4.92 2.09 5.48
CA ILE A 21 3.90 2.43 4.49
C ILE A 21 4.18 1.64 3.21
N PRO A 22 3.50 0.50 2.99
CA PRO A 22 3.71 -0.30 1.78
C PRO A 22 2.97 0.29 0.59
N ILE A 23 3.66 0.41 -0.53
CA ILE A 23 3.12 0.88 -1.82
C ILE A 23 3.32 -0.23 -2.85
N MET A 24 2.22 -0.86 -3.25
CA MET A 24 2.18 -1.76 -4.39
C MET A 24 2.25 -0.95 -5.68
N ILE A 25 3.03 -1.44 -6.65
CA ILE A 25 3.15 -0.80 -7.96
C ILE A 25 2.59 -1.76 -9.01
N PHE A 26 1.58 -1.30 -9.74
CA PHE A 26 0.94 -2.03 -10.83
C PHE A 26 1.15 -1.32 -12.16
N THR A 27 1.24 -2.07 -13.25
CA THR A 27 0.97 -1.51 -14.58
C THR A 27 -0.53 -1.28 -14.77
N MET A 28 -0.92 -0.46 -15.75
CA MET A 28 -2.35 -0.24 -16.05
C MET A 28 -3.11 -1.55 -16.33
N ALA A 29 -2.53 -2.44 -17.15
CA ALA A 29 -3.14 -3.73 -17.45
C ALA A 29 -3.30 -4.62 -16.21
N GLN A 30 -2.33 -4.59 -15.29
CA GLN A 30 -2.44 -5.33 -14.02
C GLN A 30 -3.53 -4.75 -13.13
N TRP A 31 -3.62 -3.42 -13.04
CA TRP A 31 -4.66 -2.75 -12.27
C TRP A 31 -6.06 -3.04 -12.82
N GLU A 32 -6.27 -2.94 -14.14
CA GLU A 32 -7.54 -3.26 -14.78
C GLU A 32 -7.96 -4.73 -14.57
N ALA A 33 -7.02 -5.66 -14.68
CA ALA A 33 -7.29 -7.07 -14.44
C ALA A 33 -7.62 -7.36 -12.95
N LEU A 34 -7.01 -6.62 -12.01
CA LEU A 34 -7.34 -6.67 -10.59
C LEU A 34 -8.75 -6.13 -10.31
N GLN A 35 -9.10 -4.99 -10.90
CA GLN A 35 -10.43 -4.38 -10.76
C GLN A 35 -11.53 -5.21 -11.43
N SER A 36 -11.19 -5.95 -12.48
CA SER A 36 -12.09 -6.88 -13.17
C SER A 36 -12.21 -8.23 -12.45
N GLU A 37 -11.67 -8.37 -11.23
CA GLU A 37 -11.66 -9.60 -10.43
C GLU A 37 -11.06 -10.82 -11.16
N LYS A 38 -10.25 -10.59 -12.20
CA LYS A 38 -9.59 -11.67 -12.96
C LYS A 38 -8.53 -12.37 -12.12
N PHE A 39 -8.05 -11.70 -11.07
CA PHE A 39 -7.22 -12.28 -10.04
C PHE A 39 -7.38 -11.51 -8.72
N HIS A 40 -7.13 -12.19 -7.61
CA HIS A 40 -7.16 -11.59 -6.26
C HIS A 40 -5.76 -11.52 -5.67
N ILE A 41 -5.53 -10.49 -4.85
CA ILE A 41 -4.29 -10.33 -4.09
C ILE A 41 -4.57 -10.69 -2.64
N GLY A 42 -4.11 -11.87 -2.23
CA GLY A 42 -4.35 -12.40 -0.90
C GLY A 42 -5.78 -12.89 -0.69
N ALA A 43 -6.13 -13.16 0.57
CA ALA A 43 -7.44 -13.64 0.99
C ALA A 43 -8.34 -12.53 1.59
N ALA A 44 -7.96 -11.27 1.41
CA ALA A 44 -8.72 -10.15 1.96
C ALA A 44 -10.00 -9.92 1.14
N PRO A 45 -11.14 -9.61 1.79
CA PRO A 45 -12.42 -9.36 1.11
C PRO A 45 -12.43 -8.05 0.33
N MET A 46 -11.46 -7.15 0.59
CA MET A 46 -11.27 -5.91 -0.13
C MET A 46 -9.88 -5.91 -0.76
N GLY A 47 -9.79 -5.38 -1.98
CA GLY A 47 -8.54 -5.24 -2.72
C GLY A 47 -7.68 -4.04 -2.25
N PRO A 48 -6.49 -3.87 -2.84
CA PRO A 48 -5.67 -2.69 -2.65
C PRO A 48 -6.42 -1.40 -2.96
N LYS A 49 -6.14 -0.34 -2.20
CA LYS A 49 -6.70 1.01 -2.40
C LYS A 49 -5.76 1.84 -3.25
N GLU A 50 -6.25 2.48 -4.31
CA GLU A 50 -5.44 3.40 -5.11
C GLU A 50 -5.00 4.63 -4.29
N LEU A 51 -3.71 4.94 -4.36
CA LEU A 51 -3.10 6.14 -3.78
C LEU A 51 -2.87 7.22 -4.85
N GLY A 52 -2.59 6.80 -6.08
CA GLY A 52 -2.40 7.68 -7.23
C GLY A 52 -1.88 6.91 -8.42
N ARG A 53 -1.79 7.57 -9.58
CA ARG A 53 -1.28 6.96 -10.81
C ARG A 53 -0.57 7.98 -11.69
N ASN A 54 0.28 7.49 -12.60
CA ASN A 54 0.80 8.26 -13.73
C ASN A 54 0.44 7.54 -15.04
N SER A 55 1.04 7.92 -16.18
CA SER A 55 0.71 7.31 -17.48
C SER A 55 1.12 5.83 -17.62
N LYS A 56 1.93 5.28 -16.71
CA LYS A 56 2.46 3.92 -16.78
C LYS A 56 2.04 3.03 -15.61
N TYR A 57 1.94 3.61 -14.42
CA TYR A 57 1.80 2.87 -13.18
C TYR A 57 0.65 3.38 -12.31
N VAL A 58 0.07 2.45 -11.56
CA VAL A 58 -0.84 2.72 -10.44
C VAL A 58 -0.13 2.36 -9.14
N PHE A 59 -0.12 3.29 -8.21
CA PHE A 59 0.39 3.12 -6.86
C PHE A 59 -0.79 2.85 -5.93
N ALA A 60 -0.73 1.74 -5.21
CA ALA A 60 -1.83 1.32 -4.36
C ALA A 60 -1.34 0.83 -3.00
N LEU A 61 -2.15 1.08 -1.99
CA LEU A 61 -1.97 0.61 -0.63
C LEU A 61 -2.54 -0.81 -0.51
N PRO A 62 -1.76 -1.81 -0.04
CA PRO A 62 -2.28 -3.14 0.22
C PRO A 62 -3.49 -3.10 1.16
N ALA A 63 -4.43 -4.01 0.92
CA ALA A 63 -5.48 -4.27 1.89
C ALA A 63 -4.85 -4.71 3.22
N ARG A 64 -5.41 -4.25 4.34
CA ARG A 64 -5.01 -4.68 5.69
C ARG A 64 -3.54 -4.43 6.03
N TYR A 65 -2.91 -3.40 5.46
CA TYR A 65 -1.51 -3.05 5.72
C TYR A 65 -1.18 -2.84 7.21
N ASN A 66 -2.17 -2.43 8.02
CA ASN A 66 -2.08 -2.15 9.46
C ASN A 66 -2.80 -3.18 10.35
N TYR A 67 -3.24 -4.33 9.82
CA TYR A 67 -4.09 -5.27 10.58
C TYR A 67 -3.42 -5.91 11.81
N ALA A 68 -2.08 -5.94 11.84
CA ALA A 68 -1.32 -6.42 13.00
C ALA A 68 -1.16 -5.35 14.10
N PHE A 69 -1.68 -4.14 13.89
CA PHE A 69 -1.53 -2.98 14.76
C PHE A 69 -0.10 -2.75 15.29
N PRO A 70 0.94 -2.78 14.42
CA PRO A 70 2.31 -2.57 14.88
C PRO A 70 2.50 -1.11 15.34
N GLU A 71 3.56 -0.87 16.09
CA GLU A 71 3.86 0.48 16.60
C GLU A 71 3.93 1.51 15.47
N GLY A 72 3.27 2.66 15.65
CA GLY A 72 3.19 3.71 14.63
C GLY A 72 2.12 3.50 13.56
N PHE A 73 1.23 2.49 13.67
CA PHE A 73 0.15 2.34 12.69
C PHE A 73 -0.80 3.55 12.64
N GLU A 74 -1.12 4.16 13.79
CA GLU A 74 -1.96 5.38 13.85
C GLU A 74 -1.31 6.58 13.15
N GLU A 75 0.02 6.70 13.27
CA GLU A 75 0.81 7.72 12.57
C GLU A 75 0.73 7.52 11.05
N VAL A 76 0.88 6.27 10.60
CA VAL A 76 0.73 5.92 9.18
C VAL A 76 -0.69 6.20 8.69
N ASP A 77 -1.72 5.86 9.47
CA ASP A 77 -3.11 6.14 9.13
C ASP A 77 -3.35 7.64 8.97
N ALA A 78 -2.85 8.46 9.91
CA ALA A 78 -2.94 9.91 9.84
C ALA A 78 -2.23 10.49 8.59
N ILE A 79 -1.05 9.97 8.23
CA ILE A 79 -0.34 10.37 7.00
C ILE A 79 -1.19 10.05 5.77
N LEU A 80 -1.78 8.85 5.70
CA LEU A 80 -2.59 8.41 4.56
C LEU A 80 -3.89 9.21 4.44
N GLU A 81 -4.56 9.48 5.56
CA GLU A 81 -5.80 10.27 5.61
C GLU A 81 -5.57 11.74 5.26
N SER A 82 -4.39 12.29 5.55
CA SER A 82 -4.03 13.66 5.18
C SER A 82 -3.86 13.89 3.67
N GLY A 83 -3.85 12.82 2.86
CA GLY A 83 -3.59 12.91 1.42
C GLY A 83 -2.15 13.30 1.09
N ALA A 84 -1.19 12.96 1.96
CA ALA A 84 0.23 13.26 1.78
C ALA A 84 0.84 12.55 0.57
N LEU A 85 0.30 11.39 0.17
CA LEU A 85 0.76 10.65 -1.00
C LEU A 85 0.07 11.17 -2.26
N LYS A 86 0.84 11.80 -3.15
CA LYS A 86 0.38 12.33 -4.43
C LYS A 86 1.26 11.81 -5.57
N ALA A 87 0.62 11.28 -6.60
CA ALA A 87 1.28 11.01 -7.87
C ALA A 87 1.20 12.26 -8.76
N TYR A 88 2.29 12.55 -9.47
CA TYR A 88 2.40 13.65 -10.44
C TYR A 88 2.66 13.08 -11.84
#